data_AF-A0A9X3MV57-F1
#
_entry.id   AF-A0A9X3MV57-F1
#
_cell.length_a   1.000
_cell.length_b   1.000
_cell.length_c   1.000
_cell.angle_alpha   90.00
_cell.angle_beta   90.00
_cell.angle_gamma   90.00
#
_symmetry.space_group_name_H-M   'P 1'
#
loop_
_entity.id
_entity.type
_entity.pdbx_description
1 polymer ?
#
loop_
_entity_poly.entity_id
_entity_poly.type
_entity_poly.pdbx_seq_one_letter_code
_entity_poly.pdbx_strand_id
1 'polypeptide(L)' 'MTPDDEADLVLDAETRRRLRHDLRTPLTIVAGFAEVLAGDRDISQADRREFAIRIQDAATEIKKLIDAAFE' A
#
# COMPACT_ATOMS: atom_id res chain seq x y z
N MET A 1 -9.16 -10.02 28.25
CA MET A 1 -7.90 -10.01 27.50
C MET A 1 -7.12 -11.21 28.00
N THR A 2 -7.23 -12.30 27.26
CA THR A 2 -6.56 -13.58 27.55
C THR A 2 -5.19 -13.59 26.86
N PRO A 3 -4.21 -14.37 27.34
CA PRO A 3 -2.92 -14.52 26.68
C PRO A 3 -3.01 -15.01 25.22
N ASP A 4 -4.13 -15.62 24.82
CA ASP A 4 -4.45 -15.94 23.43
C ASP A 4 -4.62 -14.68 22.53
N ASP A 5 -4.99 -13.52 23.09
CA ASP A 5 -5.12 -12.25 22.34
C ASP A 5 -3.75 -11.66 21.93
N GLU A 6 -2.64 -12.03 22.60
CA GLU A 6 -1.28 -11.61 22.23
C GLU A 6 -0.64 -12.50 21.15
N ALA A 7 -1.11 -13.75 21.03
CA ALA A 7 -0.57 -14.72 20.08
C ALA A 7 -1.03 -14.47 18.63
N ASP A 8 -2.17 -13.78 18.45
CA ASP A 8 -2.76 -13.45 17.14
C ASP A 8 -2.00 -12.32 16.39
N LEU A 9 -1.05 -11.66 17.05
CA LEU A 9 -0.33 -10.48 16.50
C LEU A 9 1.07 -10.79 15.97
N VAL A 10 1.54 -12.04 16.05
CA VAL A 10 2.89 -12.40 15.61
C VAL A 10 2.83 -13.06 14.23
N LEU A 11 2.78 -12.23 13.19
CA LEU A 11 3.09 -12.69 11.82
C LEU A 11 4.43 -13.42 11.84
N ASP A 12 4.46 -14.65 11.34
CA ASP A 12 5.69 -15.41 11.27
C ASP A 12 6.71 -14.68 10.39
N ALA A 13 7.99 -14.97 10.62
CA ALA A 13 9.07 -14.21 9.99
C ALA A 13 9.02 -14.26 8.45
N GLU A 14 8.49 -15.34 7.88
CA GLU A 14 8.34 -15.53 6.44
C GLU A 14 7.17 -14.72 5.89
N THR A 15 5.98 -14.82 6.47
CA THR A 15 4.81 -14.00 6.10
C THR A 15 5.12 -12.52 6.19
N ARG A 16 5.78 -12.09 7.27
CA ARG A 16 6.21 -10.70 7.45
C ARG A 16 7.24 -10.26 6.40
N ARG A 17 8.13 -11.15 5.96
CA ARG A 17 9.10 -10.85 4.89
C ARG A 17 8.40 -10.70 3.53
N ARG A 18 7.47 -11.61 3.21
CA ARG A 18 6.67 -11.57 1.98
C ARG A 18 5.82 -10.30 1.92
N LEU A 19 5.06 -10.01 2.99
CA LEU A 19 4.26 -8.79 3.11
C LEU A 19 5.09 -7.53 2.86
N ARG A 20 6.27 -7.39 3.44
CA ARG A 20 7.16 -6.23 3.17
C ARG A 20 7.62 -6.14 1.73
N HIS A 21 7.93 -7.27 1.10
CA HIS A 21 8.34 -7.30 -0.29
C HIS A 21 7.19 -6.85 -1.20
N ASP A 22 6.00 -7.39 -0.94
CA ASP A 22 4.83 -7.16 -1.79
C ASP A 22 4.25 -5.75 -1.59
N LEU A 23 4.32 -5.20 -0.37
CA LEU A 23 3.95 -3.81 -0.09
C LEU A 23 4.88 -2.78 -0.73
N ARG A 24 6.14 -3.12 -1.01
CA ARG A 24 7.12 -2.18 -1.56
C ARG A 24 6.65 -1.58 -2.89
N THR A 25 6.08 -2.41 -3.76
CA THR A 25 5.62 -2.00 -5.08
C THR A 25 4.48 -0.99 -5.02
N PRO A 26 3.31 -1.27 -4.43
CA PRO A 26 2.22 -0.31 -4.39
C PRO A 26 2.54 0.94 -3.57
N LEU A 27 3.36 0.85 -2.51
CA LEU A 27 3.82 2.03 -1.78
C LEU A 27 4.71 2.93 -2.66
N THR A 28 5.58 2.34 -3.49
CA THR A 28 6.39 3.11 -4.46
C THR A 28 5.50 3.81 -5.48
N ILE A 29 4.44 3.16 -5.94
CA ILE A 29 3.46 3.74 -6.86
C ILE A 29 2.76 4.94 -6.21
N VAL A 30 2.23 4.78 -4.99
CA VAL A 30 1.56 5.86 -4.27
C VAL A 30 2.50 7.04 -4.07
N ALA A 31 3.72 6.81 -3.59
CA ALA A 31 4.70 7.86 -3.35
C ALA A 31 5.08 8.61 -4.64
N GLY A 32 5.38 7.88 -5.72
CA GLY A 32 5.81 8.49 -6.98
C GLY A 32 4.72 9.35 -7.63
N PHE A 33 3.47 8.85 -7.69
CA PHE A 33 2.38 9.64 -8.26
C PHE A 33 1.98 10.81 -7.34
N ALA A 34 2.05 10.65 -6.02
CA ALA A 34 1.81 11.75 -5.09
C ALA A 34 2.87 12.85 -5.23
N GLU A 35 4.14 12.49 -5.41
CA GLU A 35 5.24 13.43 -5.67
C GLU A 35 5.02 14.21 -6.96
N VAL A 36 4.63 13.52 -8.04
CA VAL A 36 4.29 14.18 -9.31
C VAL A 36 3.14 15.17 -9.13
N LEU A 37 2.07 14.77 -8.43
CA LEU A 37 0.89 15.61 -8.19
C LEU A 37 1.17 16.80 -7.27
N ALA A 38 2.15 16.69 -6.37
CA ALA A 38 2.52 17.73 -5.42
C ALA A 38 3.55 18.73 -6.00
N GLY A 39 4.24 18.37 -7.08
CA GLY A 39 5.23 19.24 -7.71
C GLY A 39 4.61 20.38 -8.52
N ASP A 40 5.42 21.40 -8.83
CA ASP A 40 5.01 22.58 -9.61
C ASP A 40 4.85 22.32 -11.12
N ARG A 41 4.65 21.06 -11.51
CA ARG A 41 4.46 20.69 -12.92
C ARG A 41 3.04 21.05 -13.34
N ASP A 42 2.90 21.64 -14.53
CA ASP A 42 1.58 21.77 -15.14
C ASP A 42 1.11 20.38 -15.60
N ILE A 43 0.03 19.89 -15.01
CA ILE A 43 -0.52 18.55 -15.23
C ILE A 43 -1.93 18.73 -15.78
N SER A 44 -2.19 18.09 -16.91
CA SER A 44 -3.53 18.13 -17.48
C SER A 44 -4.55 17.50 -16.54
N GLN A 45 -5.82 17.92 -16.63
CA GLN A 45 -6.89 17.30 -15.85
C GLN A 45 -7.06 15.81 -16.15
N ALA A 46 -6.70 15.37 -17.37
CA ALA A 46 -6.72 13.95 -17.76
C ALA A 46 -5.61 13.17 -17.04
N ASP A 47 -4.38 13.66 -17.06
CA ASP A 47 -3.25 13.03 -16.39
C ASP A 47 -3.44 13.02 -14.87
N ARG A 48 -3.95 14.13 -14.31
CA ARG A 48 -4.29 14.22 -12.87
C ARG A 48 -5.29 13.13 -12.47
N ARG A 49 -6.29 12.87 -13.32
CA ARG A 49 -7.26 11.80 -13.08
C ARG A 49 -6.62 10.42 -13.20
N GLU A 50 -5.74 10.20 -14.18
CA GLU A 50 -5.00 8.94 -14.30
C GLU A 50 -4.13 8.69 -13.05
N PHE A 51 -3.35 9.68 -12.61
CA PHE A 51 -2.50 9.54 -11.42
C PHE A 51 -3.32 9.24 -10.16
N ALA A 52 -4.47 9.90 -10.00
CA ALA A 52 -5.38 9.62 -8.89
C ALA A 52 -5.91 8.17 -8.93
N ILE A 53 -6.25 7.64 -10.11
CA ILE A 53 -6.66 6.24 -10.29
C ILE A 53 -5.51 5.30 -9.90
N ARG A 54 -4.28 5.55 -10.37
CA ARG A 54 -3.11 4.72 -10.03
C ARG A 54 -2.84 4.67 -8.53
N ILE A 55 -2.96 5.82 -7.84
CA ILE A 55 -2.84 5.89 -6.38
C ILE A 55 -3.94 5.07 -5.70
N GLN A 56 -5.18 5.22 -6.16
CA GLN A 56 -6.31 4.50 -5.57
C GLN A 56 -6.20 2.98 -5.76
N ASP A 57 -5.77 2.53 -6.94
CA ASP A 57 -5.55 1.11 -7.23
C ASP A 57 -4.44 0.53 -6.34
N ALA A 58 -3.32 1.25 -6.20
CA ALA A 58 -2.21 0.85 -5.33
C ALA A 58 -2.61 0.83 -3.84
N ALA A 59 -3.38 1.81 -3.37
CA ALA A 59 -3.91 1.82 -2.01
C ALA A 59 -4.86 0.64 -1.75
N THR A 60 -5.68 0.29 -2.75
CA THR A 60 -6.57 -0.87 -2.69
C THR A 60 -5.77 -2.18 -2.61
N GLU A 61 -4.68 -2.28 -3.35
CA GLU A 61 -3.78 -3.44 -3.30
C GLU A 61 -3.07 -3.56 -1.95
N ILE A 62 -2.58 -2.45 -1.38
CA ILE A 62 -2.00 -2.42 -0.02
C ILE A 62 -2.99 -2.98 0.99
N LYS A 63 -4.25 -2.55 0.93
CA LYS A 63 -5.29 -3.04 1.82
C LYS A 63 -5.47 -4.56 1.69
N LYS A 64 -5.56 -5.08 0.45
CA LYS A 64 -5.68 -6.53 0.22
C LYS A 64 -4.50 -7.32 0.76
N LEU A 65 -3.27 -6.82 0.58
CA LEU A 65 -2.06 -7.48 1.08
C LEU A 65 -2.02 -7.51 2.61
N ILE A 66 -2.48 -6.44 3.25
CA ILE A 66 -2.61 -6.37 4.71
C ILE A 66 -3.68 -7.36 5.16
N ASP A 67 -4.89 -7.28 4.62
CA ASP A 67 -6.01 -8.15 4.99
C ASP A 67 -5.61 -9.63 4.85
N ALA A 68 -4.98 -10.02 3.74
CA ALA A 68 -4.52 -11.39 3.48
C ALA A 68 -3.37 -11.87 4.40
N ALA A 69 -2.65 -10.97 5.08
CA ALA A 69 -1.62 -11.35 6.03
C ALA A 69 -2.19 -11.61 7.43
N PHE A 70 -3.40 -11.12 7.73
CA PHE A 70 -4.06 -11.23 9.03
C PHE A 70 -5.29 -12.16 9.01
N GLU A 71 -5.56 -12.81 7.87
CA GLU A 71 -6.51 -13.93 7.70
C GLU A 71 -5.82 -15.29 7.85
#